data_AF-A0A914QKD1-F1
#
_entry.id   AF-A0A914QKD1-F1
#
_cell.length_a   1.000
_cell.length_b   1.000
_cell.length_c   1.000
_cell.angle_alpha   90.00
_cell.angle_beta   90.00
_cell.angle_gamma   90.00
#
_symmetry.space_group_name_H-M   'P 1'
#
loop_
_entity.id
_entity.type
_entity.pdbx_description
1 polymer ?
#
loop_
_entity_poly.entity_id
_entity_poly.type
_entity_poly.pdbx_seq_one_letter_code
_entity_poly.pdbx_strand_id
1 'polypeptide(L)' 'MNYVEDGIVNAYSTKFPYRVGTNISHIIFSWNSKVSTKQIKYQIRAVAETFDVLPLIHLPLEGMIPTKTESN' A
#
# COMPACT_ATOMS: atom_id res chain seq x y z
N MET A 1 -5.53 9.92 -4.29
CA MET A 1 -6.46 8.82 -4.61
C MET A 1 -6.43 7.86 -3.45
N ASN A 2 -7.56 7.65 -2.79
CA ASN A 2 -7.59 7.04 -1.47
C ASN A 2 -8.06 5.59 -1.59
N TYR A 3 -7.19 4.66 -1.25
CA TYR A 3 -7.52 3.22 -1.22
C TYR A 3 -8.18 2.80 0.10
N VAL A 4 -7.81 3.50 1.19
CA VAL A 4 -8.37 3.32 2.53
C VAL A 4 -8.59 4.71 3.12
N GLU A 5 -9.74 4.92 3.75
CA GLU A 5 -10.09 6.16 4.43
C GLU A 5 -10.72 5.84 5.78
N ASP A 6 -10.17 6.40 6.85
CA ASP A 6 -10.59 6.17 8.24
C ASP A 6 -10.76 4.67 8.60
N GLY A 7 -9.88 3.83 8.04
CA GLY A 7 -9.87 2.37 8.26
C GLY A 7 -10.84 1.59 7.37
N ILE A 8 -11.57 2.26 6.48
CA ILE A 8 -12.53 1.64 5.55
C ILE A 8 -11.90 1.55 4.16
N VAL A 9 -11.91 0.36 3.57
CA VAL A 9 -11.44 0.14 2.20
C VAL A 9 -12.41 0.80 1.22
N ASN A 10 -11.90 1.69 0.38
CA ASN A 10 -12.71 2.36 -0.63
C ASN A 10 -13.09 1.37 -1.75
N ALA A 11 -14.30 1.45 -2.28
CA ALA A 11 -14.75 0.68 -3.45
C ALA A 11 -13.81 0.86 -4.66
N TYR A 12 -13.15 2.02 -4.75
CA TYR A 12 -12.10 2.31 -5.72
C TYR A 12 -10.98 1.26 -5.75
N SER A 13 -10.61 0.70 -4.60
CA SER A 13 -9.51 -0.26 -4.44
C SER A 13 -9.75 -1.56 -5.21
N THR A 14 -11.01 -1.97 -5.38
CA THR A 14 -11.36 -3.18 -6.14
C THR A 14 -11.02 -3.09 -7.63
N LYS A 15 -10.84 -1.86 -8.15
CA LYS A 15 -10.53 -1.61 -9.56
C LYS A 15 -9.03 -1.46 -9.82
N PHE A 16 -8.17 -1.63 -8.83
CA PHE A 16 -6.73 -1.45 -8.97
C PHE A 16 -6.09 -2.31 -10.08
N PRO A 17 -6.42 -3.61 -10.22
CA PRO A 17 -5.79 -4.46 -11.25
C PRO A 17 -6.00 -3.95 -12.68
N TYR A 18 -7.13 -3.28 -12.96
CA TYR A 18 -7.44 -2.74 -14.28
C TYR A 18 -6.72 -1.44 -14.61
N ARG A 19 -5.96 -0.87 -13.67
CA ARG A 19 -5.29 0.44 -13.82
C ARG A 19 -3.78 0.34 -13.92
N VAL A 20 -3.22 -0.83 -13.62
CA VAL A 20 -1.78 -1.08 -13.79
C VAL A 20 -1.56 -1.56 -15.21
N GLY A 21 -1.15 -0.65 -16.08
CA GLY A 21 -0.74 -0.98 -17.44
C GLY A 21 0.57 -1.77 -17.46
N THR A 22 0.81 -2.51 -18.53
CA THR A 22 2.05 -3.30 -18.72
C THR A 22 3.31 -2.44 -18.80
N ASN A 23 3.18 -1.13 -19.02
CA ASN A 23 4.26 -0.16 -19.06
C ASN A 23 4.61 0.47 -17.69
N ILE A 24 3.93 0.08 -16.61
CA ILE A 24 4.19 0.59 -15.27
C ILE A 24 5.12 -0.37 -14.54
N SER A 25 6.36 0.07 -14.25
CA SER A 25 7.35 -0.71 -13.51
C SER A 25 7.31 -0.47 -11.99
N HIS A 26 6.82 0.70 -11.55
CA HIS A 26 6.82 1.10 -10.14
C HIS A 26 5.51 1.76 -9.75
N ILE A 27 5.08 1.50 -8.51
CA ILE A 27 3.90 2.09 -7.90
C ILE A 27 4.29 2.60 -6.52
N ILE A 28 3.96 3.86 -6.25
CA ILE A 28 4.22 4.50 -4.96
C ILE A 28 2.89 4.61 -4.23
N PHE A 29 2.86 4.09 -3.00
CA PHE A 29 1.75 4.27 -2.08
C PHE A 29 2.21 5.19 -0.95
N SER A 30 1.29 6.05 -0.51
CA SER A 30 1.45 6.81 0.72
C SER A 30 0.31 6.44 1.68
N TRP A 31 0.63 6.37 2.96
CA TRP A 31 -0.34 6.11 4.01
C TRP A 31 0.05 6.88 5.28
N ASN A 32 -0.92 7.08 6.15
CA ASN A 32 -0.71 7.56 7.50
C ASN A 32 -1.88 7.18 8.40
N SER A 33 -1.65 7.20 9.72
CA SER A 33 -2.69 7.06 10.72
C SER A 33 -2.96 8.41 11.38
N LYS A 34 -4.23 8.84 11.39
CA LYS A 34 -4.69 9.98 12.21
C LYS A 34 -4.85 9.61 13.69
N VAL A 35 -4.83 8.32 14.02
CA VAL A 35 -4.95 7.85 15.40
C VAL A 35 -3.62 8.10 16.12
N SER A 36 -3.60 9.11 16.98
CA SER A 36 -2.43 9.47 17.81
C SER A 36 -2.39 8.73 19.14
N THR A 37 -3.51 8.15 19.56
CA THR A 37 -3.64 7.48 20.86
C THR A 37 -3.03 6.09 20.92
N LYS A 38 -2.81 5.45 19.75
CA LYS A 38 -2.16 4.14 19.63
C LYS A 38 -1.43 4.01 18.30
N GLN A 39 -0.29 3.33 18.32
CA GLN A 39 0.40 2.95 17.10
C GLN A 39 -0.35 1.80 16.40
N ILE A 40 -0.44 1.87 15.07
CA ILE A 40 -1.07 0.82 14.26
C ILE A 40 0.05 0.02 13.59
N LYS A 41 0.10 -1.29 13.86
CA LYS A 41 1.07 -2.19 13.21
C LYS A 41 0.61 -2.48 11.76
N TYR A 42 1.56 -2.52 10.83
CA TYR A 42 1.35 -3.05 9.49
C TYR A 42 2.15 -4.34 9.27
N GLN A 43 1.66 -5.15 8.33
CA GLN A 43 2.37 -6.29 7.76
C GLN A 43 2.03 -6.37 6.27
N ILE A 44 3.05 -6.57 5.43
CA ILE A 44 2.94 -6.62 3.97
C ILE A 44 3.32 -8.01 3.50
N ARG A 45 2.50 -8.56 2.62
CA ARG A 45 2.78 -9.79 1.90
C ARG A 45 2.59 -9.50 0.41
N ALA A 46 3.63 -9.75 -0.38
CA ALA A 46 3.53 -9.74 -1.82
C ALA A 46 3.53 -11.18 -2.35
N VAL A 47 2.64 -11.45 -3.30
CA VAL A 47 2.53 -12.73 -3.99
C VAL A 47 2.39 -12.41 -5.47
N ALA A 48 3.25 -13.00 -6.31
CA ALA A 48 3.08 -13.00 -7.74
C ALA A 48 2.39 -14.29 -8.17
N GLU A 49 1.40 -14.19 -9.05
CA GLU A 49 0.73 -15.36 -9.62
C GLU A 49 1.56 -16.02 -10.73
N THR A 50 2.48 -15.26 -11.35
CA THR A 50 3.38 -15.73 -12.40
C THR A 50 4.83 -15.45 -12.01
N PHE A 51 5.75 -16.26 -12.56
CA PHE A 51 7.19 -16.10 -12.32
C PHE A 51 7.80 -14.91 -13.08
N ASP A 52 7.06 -14.34 -14.04
CA ASP A 52 7.53 -13.25 -14.92
C ASP A 52 7.54 -11.88 -14.21
N VAL A 53 6.91 -11.78 -13.04
CA VAL A 53 6.82 -10.54 -12.26
C VAL A 53 7.32 -10.78 -10.85
N LEU A 54 8.43 -10.13 -10.48
CA LEU A 54 8.95 -10.16 -9.12
C LEU A 54 8.51 -8.90 -8.36
N PRO A 55 7.64 -9.00 -7.34
CA PRO A 55 7.21 -7.85 -6.57
C PRO A 55 8.34 -7.41 -5.64
N LEU A 56 8.80 -6.18 -5.82
CA LEU A 56 9.84 -5.56 -4.99
C LEU A 56 9.20 -4.50 -4.08
N ILE A 57 9.39 -4.64 -2.77
CA ILE A 57 8.88 -3.70 -1.77
C ILE A 57 10.05 -2.93 -1.16
N HIS A 58 10.02 -1.59 -1.27
CA HIS A 58 11.08 -0.69 -0.79
C HIS A 58 10.84 -0.20 0.65
N LEU A 59 10.34 -1.08 1.53
CA LEU A 59 10.21 -0.83 2.96
C LEU A 59 10.17 -2.16 3.73
N PRO A 60 10.38 -2.15 5.06
CA PRO A 60 10.21 -3.36 5.87
C PRO A 60 8.84 -4.01 5.64
N LEU A 61 8.77 -5.34 5.69
CA LEU A 61 7.51 -6.07 5.53
C LEU A 61 6.61 -5.98 6.77
N GLU A 62 7.13 -5.52 7.90
CA GLU A 62 6.35 -5.23 9.09
C GLU A 62 6.90 -3.98 9.79
N GLY A 63 6.01 -3.27 10.48
CA GLY A 63 6.38 -2.04 11.18
C GLY A 63 5.17 -1.31 11.71
N MET A 64 5.33 -0.01 11.98
CA MET A 64 4.25 0.86 12.44
C MET A 64 3.84 1.84 11.34
N ILE A 65 2.54 2.07 11.20
CA ILE A 65 2.02 3.08 10.27
C ILE A 65 2.42 4.46 10.80
N PRO A 66 3.04 5.32 9.98
CA PRO A 66 3.46 6.65 10.39
C PRO A 66 2.25 7.54 10.68
N THR A 67 2.41 8.49 11.61
CA THR A 67 1.35 9.46 11.98
C THR A 67 1.30 10.66 11.03
N LYS A 68 2.38 10.89 10.29
CA LYS A 68 2.46 11.85 9.18
C LYS A 68 2.58 11.09 7.87
N THR A 69 2.05 11.66 6.79
CA THR A 69 2.25 11.11 5.46
C THR A 69 3.71 11.31 5.08
N GLU A 70 4.45 10.21 5.00
CA GLU A 70 5.77 10.19 4.40
C GLU A 70 5.61 9.89 2.91
N SER A 71 6.26 10.70 2.09
CA SER A 71 6.42 10.47 0.66
C SER A 71 7.90 10.25 0.42
N ASN A 72 8.28 9.01 0.11
CA ASN A 72 9.59 8.70 -0.46
C ASN A 72 9.60 9.00 -1.96
#